data_AF-A0AAN8EVD9-F1
#
_entry.id   AF-A0AAN8EVD9-F1
#
_cell.length_a   1.000
_cell.length_b   1.000
_cell.length_c   1.000
_cell.angle_alpha   90.00
_cell.angle_beta   90.00
_cell.angle_gamma   90.00
#
_symmetry.space_group_name_H-M   'P 1'
#
loop_
_entity.id
_entity.type
_entity.pdbx_description
1 polymer ?
#
loop_
_entity_poly.entity_id
_entity_poly.type
_entity_poly.pdbx_seq_one_letter_code
_entity_poly.pdbx_strand_id
1 'polypeptide(L)'
;MTTLQHSAFGPRKPVEMEVHGPRGSLRHRCSECQQPSSNLRLCTGCNVVRYCPREHQVEHRPAHKSTCSKIKKGRAKLSKEEELVRNATPDFATPANAFETSVGHFWGILSTRDYMRARFDLADSVRRVGTLDGVQEGLAYLQDMLRLCRSDNMGVRDIVPYLMLQLDQDQECYDFVKWYQTEGQRGDYDWGDMSLPFLNIRDASVWESADYLDRRFLSINHVSAIHLLKLKLLIDIRNLKIARKAPPKNVPNELVENIELAVIRSPLSIALVKQNEEELLRTEDTLLY
;
A
#
# COMPACT_ATOMS: atom_id res chain seq x y z
N MET A 1 22.29 -41.97 37.11
CA MET A 1 23.10 -41.47 35.98
C MET A 1 22.39 -41.88 34.71
N THR A 2 21.55 -41.00 34.17
CA THR A 2 20.70 -41.31 33.00
C THR A 2 21.23 -40.49 31.83
N THR A 3 21.83 -41.17 30.86
CA THR A 3 22.49 -40.58 29.70
C THR A 3 21.43 -40.08 28.72
N LEU A 4 21.34 -38.76 28.53
CA LEU A 4 20.53 -38.12 27.51
C LEU A 4 21.17 -38.32 26.13
N GLN A 5 20.55 -39.14 25.29
CA GLN A 5 20.88 -39.23 23.86
C GLN A 5 20.48 -37.92 23.17
N HIS A 6 21.47 -37.19 22.68
CA HIS A 6 21.27 -36.05 21.79
C HIS A 6 20.88 -36.57 20.40
N SER A 7 19.67 -36.23 19.92
CA SER A 7 19.30 -36.46 18.53
C SER A 7 19.98 -35.42 17.64
N ALA A 8 20.72 -35.91 16.65
CA ALA A 8 21.41 -35.10 15.65
C ALA A 8 20.39 -34.46 14.71
N PHE A 9 20.19 -33.15 14.83
CA PHE A 9 19.56 -32.35 13.78
C PHE A 9 20.55 -32.20 12.62
N GLY A 10 20.40 -33.05 11.60
CA GLY A 10 21.11 -32.88 10.33
C GLY A 10 20.76 -31.56 9.63
N PRO A 11 21.61 -31.05 8.73
CA PRO A 11 21.38 -29.80 8.02
C PRO A 11 20.09 -29.90 7.20
N ARG A 12 19.11 -29.03 7.50
CA ARG A 12 17.90 -28.90 6.69
C ARG A 12 18.31 -28.32 5.33
N LYS A 13 18.00 -29.04 4.25
CA LYS A 13 18.11 -28.50 2.88
C LYS A 13 17.28 -27.20 2.80
N PRO A 14 17.76 -26.15 2.12
CA PRO A 14 16.94 -24.99 1.83
C PRO A 14 15.68 -25.45 1.10
N VAL A 15 14.52 -25.17 1.67
CA VAL A 15 13.27 -25.28 0.92
C VAL A 15 13.27 -24.09 -0.02
N GLU A 16 13.51 -24.33 -1.31
CA GLU A 16 13.22 -23.35 -2.35
C GLU A 16 11.72 -23.08 -2.30
N MET A 17 11.35 -22.04 -1.56
CA MET A 17 10.00 -21.53 -1.55
C MET A 17 9.84 -20.76 -2.86
N GLU A 18 9.49 -21.47 -3.93
CA GLU A 18 9.14 -20.82 -5.19
C GLU A 18 7.90 -19.97 -4.94
N VAL A 19 8.10 -18.67 -4.70
CA VAL A 19 7.01 -17.70 -4.52
C VAL A 19 6.30 -17.56 -5.86
N HIS A 20 5.30 -18.40 -6.08
CA HIS A 20 4.40 -18.41 -7.23
C HIS A 20 3.41 -17.25 -7.11
N GLY A 21 3.91 -16.03 -7.27
CA GLY A 21 3.11 -14.83 -7.38
C GLY A 21 3.57 -14.01 -8.59
N PRO A 22 2.66 -13.30 -9.28
CA PRO A 22 3.06 -12.39 -10.34
C PRO A 22 4.07 -11.38 -9.81
N ARG A 23 5.26 -11.33 -10.43
CA ARG A 23 6.33 -10.40 -10.07
C ARG A 23 6.11 -9.05 -10.77
N GLY A 24 6.52 -7.97 -10.10
CA GLY A 24 6.44 -6.59 -10.61
C GLY A 24 5.17 -5.85 -10.19
N SER A 25 4.94 -4.69 -10.80
CA SER A 25 3.83 -3.80 -10.48
C SER A 25 2.47 -4.48 -10.54
N LEU A 26 1.56 -4.02 -9.69
CA LEU A 26 0.18 -4.48 -9.68
C LEU A 26 -0.52 -4.01 -10.97
N ARG A 27 -1.08 -4.97 -11.72
CA ARG A 27 -1.73 -4.73 -13.01
C ARG A 27 -3.03 -5.52 -13.11
N HIS A 28 -3.95 -5.09 -13.96
CA HIS A 28 -5.14 -5.89 -14.25
C HIS A 28 -4.75 -7.23 -14.88
N ARG A 29 -5.20 -8.31 -14.23
CA ARG A 29 -4.95 -9.70 -14.64
C ARG A 29 -6.23 -10.50 -14.49
N CYS A 30 -6.36 -11.57 -15.27
CA CYS A 30 -7.40 -12.55 -15.02
C CYS A 30 -7.09 -13.31 -13.72
N SER A 31 -8.07 -13.42 -12.83
CA SER A 31 -7.86 -14.10 -11.54
C SER A 31 -7.78 -15.62 -11.61
N GLU A 32 -8.04 -16.20 -12.78
CA GLU A 32 -7.79 -17.63 -13.04
C GLU A 32 -6.41 -17.82 -13.69
N CYS A 33 -6.23 -17.40 -14.94
CA CYS A 33 -4.99 -17.64 -15.69
C CYS A 33 -3.82 -16.68 -15.40
N GLN A 34 -4.03 -15.65 -14.56
CA GLN A 34 -3.03 -14.62 -14.18
C GLN A 34 -2.46 -13.78 -15.34
N GLN A 35 -2.97 -13.97 -16.55
CA GLN A 35 -2.53 -13.21 -17.72
C GLN A 35 -3.10 -11.78 -17.71
N PRO A 36 -2.26 -10.77 -18.01
CA PRO A 36 -2.75 -9.42 -18.23
C PRO A 36 -3.48 -9.34 -19.58
N SER A 37 -4.54 -8.54 -19.65
CA SER A 37 -5.26 -8.27 -20.89
C SER A 37 -5.99 -6.93 -20.79
N SER A 38 -6.14 -6.24 -21.92
CA SER A 38 -6.91 -5.00 -22.01
C SER A 38 -8.42 -5.23 -21.89
N ASN A 39 -8.90 -6.43 -22.22
CA ASN A 39 -10.33 -6.73 -22.38
C ASN A 39 -10.92 -7.55 -21.22
N LEU A 40 -10.36 -7.39 -20.02
CA LEU A 40 -10.79 -8.13 -18.85
C LEU A 40 -12.14 -7.62 -18.30
N ARG A 41 -13.07 -8.54 -18.05
CA ARG A 41 -14.39 -8.24 -17.49
C ARG A 41 -14.36 -8.29 -15.97
N LEU A 42 -14.95 -7.28 -15.33
CA LEU A 42 -15.09 -7.24 -13.87
C LEU A 42 -16.16 -8.21 -13.39
N CYS A 43 -15.92 -8.80 -12.22
CA CYS A 43 -16.93 -9.53 -11.49
C CYS A 43 -18.01 -8.55 -11.00
N THR A 44 -19.22 -8.64 -11.55
CA THR A 44 -20.36 -7.78 -11.19
C THR A 44 -20.80 -7.89 -9.72
N GLY A 45 -20.33 -8.90 -8.99
CA GLY A 45 -20.64 -9.08 -7.57
C GLY A 45 -19.75 -8.26 -6.65
N CYS A 46 -18.43 -8.32 -6.84
CA CYS A 46 -17.45 -7.68 -5.93
C CYS A 46 -16.81 -6.43 -6.53
N ASN A 47 -16.77 -6.30 -7.85
CA ASN A 47 -16.12 -5.24 -8.64
C ASN A 47 -14.61 -5.09 -8.42
N VAL A 48 -13.93 -6.10 -7.85
CA VAL A 48 -12.49 -6.04 -7.59
C VAL A 48 -11.72 -7.22 -8.19
N VAL A 49 -12.38 -8.06 -8.99
CA VAL A 49 -11.79 -9.26 -9.60
C VAL A 49 -12.13 -9.26 -11.08
N ARG A 50 -11.18 -9.66 -11.91
CA ARG A 50 -11.26 -9.55 -13.37
C ARG A 50 -11.05 -10.91 -14.05
N TYR A 51 -11.70 -11.13 -15.19
CA TYR A 51 -11.62 -12.38 -15.95
C TYR A 51 -11.47 -12.14 -17.44
N CYS A 52 -10.78 -13.05 -18.14
CA CYS A 52 -10.69 -13.04 -19.60
C CYS A 52 -12.06 -13.40 -20.20
N PRO A 53 -12.44 -14.70 -20.32
CA PRO A 53 -13.80 -15.03 -20.70
C PRO A 53 -14.61 -15.54 -19.50
N ARG A 54 -15.88 -15.90 -19.73
CA ARG A 54 -16.82 -16.29 -18.66
C ARG A 54 -16.45 -17.63 -18.02
N GLU A 55 -15.75 -18.48 -18.75
CA GLU A 55 -15.29 -19.81 -18.34
C GLU A 55 -14.35 -19.70 -17.15
N HIS A 56 -13.33 -18.82 -17.22
CA HIS A 56 -12.44 -18.54 -16.10
C HIS A 56 -13.17 -18.00 -14.86
N GLN A 57 -14.28 -17.26 -15.05
CA GLN A 57 -15.09 -16.82 -13.91
C GLN A 57 -15.83 -17.98 -13.25
N VAL A 58 -16.31 -18.95 -14.04
CA VAL A 58 -16.98 -20.16 -13.53
C VAL A 58 -15.98 -21.06 -12.80
N GLU A 59 -14.78 -21.23 -13.35
CA GLU A 59 -13.70 -22.01 -12.75
C GLU A 59 -13.21 -21.41 -11.43
N HIS A 60 -12.99 -20.08 -11.39
CA HIS A 60 -12.58 -19.40 -10.15
C HIS A 60 -13.72 -19.28 -9.12
N ARG A 61 -14.98 -19.50 -9.51
CA ARG A 61 -16.15 -19.23 -8.66
C ARG A 61 -16.09 -19.93 -7.30
N PRO A 62 -15.73 -21.23 -7.17
CA PRO A 62 -15.69 -21.91 -5.87
C PRO A 62 -14.72 -21.24 -4.89
N ALA A 63 -13.52 -20.85 -5.35
CA ALA A 63 -12.52 -20.15 -4.54
C ALA A 63 -12.94 -18.71 -4.20
N HIS A 64 -13.56 -18.02 -5.16
CA HIS A 64 -13.91 -16.61 -5.02
C HIS A 64 -15.24 -16.34 -4.29
N LYS A 65 -16.19 -17.28 -4.30
CA LYS A 65 -17.60 -17.04 -3.88
C LYS A 65 -17.74 -16.44 -2.48
N SER A 66 -16.95 -16.92 -1.52
CA SER A 66 -16.99 -16.44 -0.14
C SER A 66 -16.58 -14.96 -0.06
N THR A 67 -15.39 -14.64 -0.58
CA THR A 67 -14.86 -13.28 -0.65
C THR A 67 -15.78 -12.35 -1.43
N CYS A 68 -16.29 -12.80 -2.59
CA CYS A 68 -17.25 -12.05 -3.39
C CYS A 68 -18.51 -11.67 -2.59
N SER A 69 -19.05 -12.63 -1.84
CA SER A 69 -20.26 -12.42 -1.04
C SER A 69 -20.00 -11.49 0.14
N LYS A 70 -18.83 -11.61 0.78
CA LYS A 70 -18.40 -10.72 1.87
C LYS A 70 -18.32 -9.27 1.39
N ILE A 71 -17.66 -9.03 0.25
CA ILE A 71 -17.54 -7.68 -0.34
C ILE A 71 -18.93 -7.13 -0.71
N LYS A 72 -19.77 -7.94 -1.37
CA LYS A 72 -21.13 -7.51 -1.73
C LYS A 72 -21.95 -7.10 -0.50
N LYS A 73 -21.87 -7.87 0.59
CA LYS A 73 -22.53 -7.53 1.87
C LYS A 73 -21.91 -6.28 2.51
N GLY A 74 -20.58 -6.14 2.47
CA GLY A 74 -19.87 -4.97 2.97
C GLY A 74 -20.30 -3.68 2.27
N ARG A 75 -20.43 -3.71 0.93
CA ARG A 75 -20.95 -2.57 0.14
C ARG A 75 -22.37 -2.19 0.55
N ALA A 76 -23.26 -3.18 0.69
CA ALA A 76 -24.63 -2.93 1.10
C ALA A 76 -24.71 -2.35 2.52
N LYS A 77 -23.89 -2.85 3.45
CA LYS A 77 -23.78 -2.31 4.81
C LYS A 77 -23.27 -0.88 4.78
N LEU A 78 -22.15 -0.61 4.10
CA LEU A 78 -21.58 0.73 3.99
C LEU A 78 -22.59 1.74 3.41
N SER A 79 -23.29 1.37 2.34
CA SER A 79 -24.33 2.23 1.73
C SER A 79 -25.48 2.52 2.70
N LYS A 80 -25.89 1.54 3.50
CA LYS A 80 -26.91 1.75 4.54
C LYS A 80 -26.42 2.70 5.63
N GLU A 81 -25.21 2.49 6.14
CA GLU A 81 -24.64 3.36 7.18
C GLU A 81 -24.41 4.79 6.65
N GLU A 82 -24.04 4.93 5.37
CA GLU A 82 -23.89 6.25 4.73
C GLU A 82 -25.22 7.01 4.72
N GLU A 83 -26.31 6.34 4.36
CA GLU A 83 -27.65 6.91 4.38
C GLU A 83 -28.05 7.35 5.80
N LEU A 84 -27.77 6.52 6.80
CA LEU A 84 -28.04 6.84 8.22
C LEU A 84 -27.25 8.06 8.70
N VAL A 85 -26.00 8.23 8.25
CA VAL A 85 -25.18 9.39 8.61
C VAL A 85 -25.62 10.66 7.88
N ARG A 86 -26.09 10.55 6.63
CA ARG A 86 -26.58 11.70 5.83
C ARG A 86 -27.94 12.22 6.32
N ASN A 87 -28.78 11.32 6.79
CA ASN A 87 -30.17 11.59 7.15
C ASN A 87 -30.45 11.30 8.63
N ALA A 88 -29.48 11.61 9.49
CA ALA A 88 -29.62 11.40 10.92
C ALA A 88 -30.64 12.38 11.51
N THR A 89 -31.46 11.91 12.46
CA THR A 89 -32.28 12.80 13.27
C THR A 89 -31.37 13.57 14.22
N PRO A 90 -31.27 14.91 14.11
CA PRO A 90 -30.35 15.67 14.93
C PRO A 90 -30.78 15.69 16.40
N ASP A 91 -29.79 15.59 17.29
CA ASP A 91 -29.95 15.80 18.73
C ASP A 91 -28.71 16.54 19.28
N PHE A 92 -28.55 16.62 20.60
CA PHE A 92 -27.43 17.34 21.20
C PHE A 92 -26.04 16.74 20.87
N ALA A 93 -25.98 15.47 20.47
CA ALA A 93 -24.74 14.73 20.20
C ALA A 93 -24.60 14.25 18.75
N THR A 94 -25.67 14.34 17.96
CA THR A 94 -25.74 13.84 16.58
C THR A 94 -26.12 14.97 15.63
N PRO A 95 -25.27 15.31 14.65
CA PRO A 95 -25.63 16.26 13.59
C PRO A 95 -26.62 15.65 12.60
N ALA A 96 -27.38 16.49 11.89
CA ALA A 96 -28.31 16.03 10.86
C ALA A 96 -27.59 15.32 9.69
N ASN A 97 -26.43 15.86 9.26
CA ASN A 97 -25.57 15.28 8.25
C ASN A 97 -24.09 15.45 8.64
N ALA A 98 -23.50 14.41 9.25
CA ALA A 98 -22.13 14.51 9.76
C ALA A 98 -21.08 14.72 8.65
N PHE A 99 -21.37 14.32 7.40
CA PHE A 99 -20.43 14.50 6.29
C PHE A 99 -20.20 15.96 5.91
N GLU A 100 -21.13 16.85 6.25
CA GLU A 100 -21.02 18.28 5.94
C GLU A 100 -20.54 19.08 7.15
N THR A 101 -20.99 18.73 8.35
CA THR A 101 -20.76 19.55 9.55
C THR A 101 -19.66 19.02 10.47
N SER A 102 -19.14 17.81 10.23
CA SER A 102 -18.35 17.10 11.25
C SER A 102 -17.19 16.27 10.70
N VAL A 103 -16.76 16.54 9.47
CA VAL A 103 -15.51 15.98 8.91
C VAL A 103 -14.35 16.28 9.85
N GLY A 104 -13.52 15.27 10.12
CA GLY A 104 -12.42 15.34 11.09
C GLY A 104 -12.79 14.83 12.48
N HIS A 105 -14.08 14.84 12.83
CA HIS A 105 -14.58 14.53 14.16
C HIS A 105 -15.44 13.27 14.24
N PHE A 106 -15.44 12.43 13.19
CA PHE A 106 -16.33 11.26 13.08
C PHE A 106 -16.16 10.27 14.24
N TRP A 107 -15.00 10.20 14.88
CA TRP A 107 -14.84 9.29 16.02
C TRP A 107 -15.49 9.80 17.31
N GLY A 108 -15.61 11.13 17.48
CA GLY A 108 -16.24 11.75 18.63
C GLY A 108 -17.76 11.54 18.64
N ILE A 109 -18.38 11.43 17.47
CA ILE A 109 -19.82 11.22 17.29
C ILE A 109 -20.11 9.73 17.31
N LEU A 110 -20.97 9.28 18.23
CA LEU A 110 -21.23 7.84 18.41
C LEU A 110 -21.93 7.21 17.20
N SER A 111 -22.88 7.92 16.59
CA SER A 111 -23.67 7.44 15.45
C SER A 111 -22.85 7.22 14.17
N THR A 112 -21.74 7.94 13.98
CA THR A 112 -20.85 7.78 12.82
C THR A 112 -19.85 6.62 12.97
N ARG A 113 -19.70 6.02 14.16
CA ARG A 113 -18.72 4.94 14.37
C ARG A 113 -19.09 3.67 13.61
N ASP A 114 -20.38 3.37 13.44
CA ASP A 114 -20.81 2.19 12.70
C ASP A 114 -20.53 2.33 11.20
N TYR A 115 -20.66 3.53 10.66
CA TYR A 115 -20.17 3.88 9.33
C TYR A 115 -18.65 3.67 9.20
N MET A 116 -17.85 4.20 10.14
CA MET A 116 -16.38 4.05 10.10
C MET A 116 -15.94 2.58 10.14
N ARG A 117 -16.60 1.75 10.97
CA ARG A 117 -16.38 0.31 11.03
C ARG A 117 -16.78 -0.40 9.75
N ALA A 118 -17.96 -0.10 9.21
CA ALA A 118 -18.42 -0.68 7.95
C ALA A 118 -17.47 -0.34 6.78
N ARG A 119 -16.95 0.90 6.75
CA ARG A 119 -15.98 1.35 5.75
C ARG A 119 -14.65 0.61 5.89
N PHE A 120 -14.14 0.45 7.10
CA PHE A 120 -12.94 -0.36 7.36
C PHE A 120 -13.12 -1.83 6.96
N ASP A 121 -14.23 -2.46 7.36
CA ASP A 121 -14.52 -3.86 7.04
C ASP A 121 -14.52 -4.11 5.52
N LEU A 122 -15.09 -3.15 4.76
CA LEU A 122 -15.07 -3.19 3.30
C LEU A 122 -13.65 -2.99 2.76
N ALA A 123 -12.94 -1.95 3.22
CA ALA A 123 -11.57 -1.64 2.83
C ALA A 123 -10.62 -2.84 3.05
N ASP A 124 -10.71 -3.48 4.22
CA ASP A 124 -9.94 -4.67 4.57
C ASP A 124 -10.32 -5.86 3.68
N SER A 125 -11.60 -6.01 3.35
CA SER A 125 -12.06 -7.10 2.48
C SER A 125 -11.61 -6.92 1.03
N VAL A 126 -11.63 -5.70 0.48
CA VAL A 126 -11.23 -5.45 -0.92
C VAL A 126 -9.71 -5.47 -1.10
N ARG A 127 -8.95 -4.86 -0.18
CA ARG A 127 -7.47 -4.81 -0.29
C ARG A 127 -6.83 -6.20 -0.23
N ARG A 128 -7.40 -7.10 0.60
CA ARG A 128 -6.89 -8.48 0.79
C ARG A 128 -7.12 -9.38 -0.42
N VAL A 129 -7.93 -8.94 -1.40
CA VAL A 129 -8.04 -9.65 -2.68
C VAL A 129 -6.72 -9.57 -3.46
N GLY A 130 -5.90 -8.55 -3.21
CA GLY A 130 -4.57 -8.43 -3.83
C GLY A 130 -4.61 -8.12 -5.33
N THR A 131 -5.74 -7.61 -5.83
CA THR A 131 -5.90 -7.14 -7.21
C THR A 131 -5.69 -5.63 -7.30
N LEU A 132 -5.36 -5.11 -8.49
CA LEU A 132 -5.20 -3.68 -8.70
C LEU A 132 -6.43 -2.89 -8.25
N ASP A 133 -7.62 -3.31 -8.71
CA ASP A 133 -8.89 -2.66 -8.33
C ASP A 133 -9.11 -2.69 -6.80
N GLY A 134 -8.84 -3.84 -6.16
CA GLY A 134 -9.07 -4.01 -4.72
C GLY A 134 -8.10 -3.21 -3.84
N VAL A 135 -6.82 -3.11 -4.24
CA VAL A 135 -5.81 -2.31 -3.53
C VAL A 135 -6.08 -0.82 -3.71
N GLN A 136 -6.40 -0.35 -4.94
CA GLN A 136 -6.76 1.04 -5.21
C GLN A 136 -8.01 1.46 -4.43
N GLU A 137 -9.06 0.66 -4.49
CA GLU A 137 -10.30 0.94 -3.77
C GLU A 137 -10.09 0.91 -2.25
N GLY A 138 -9.34 -0.07 -1.75
CA GLY A 138 -8.98 -0.18 -0.33
C GLY A 138 -8.24 1.07 0.15
N LEU A 139 -7.23 1.51 -0.59
CA LEU A 139 -6.47 2.73 -0.26
C LEU A 139 -7.38 3.97 -0.21
N ALA A 140 -8.26 4.13 -1.21
CA ALA A 140 -9.20 5.25 -1.24
C ALA A 140 -10.13 5.27 -0.02
N TYR A 141 -10.63 4.11 0.42
CA TYR A 141 -11.43 4.04 1.65
C TYR A 141 -10.64 4.44 2.89
N LEU A 142 -9.41 3.94 3.05
CA LEU A 142 -8.58 4.24 4.22
C LEU A 142 -8.14 5.71 4.26
N GLN A 143 -7.80 6.31 3.13
CA GLN A 143 -7.49 7.74 3.04
C GLN A 143 -8.70 8.61 3.40
N ASP A 144 -9.89 8.25 2.93
CA ASP A 144 -11.11 8.97 3.32
C ASP A 144 -11.41 8.80 4.82
N MET A 145 -11.14 7.63 5.40
CA MET A 145 -11.25 7.46 6.86
C MET A 145 -10.31 8.39 7.63
N LEU A 146 -9.09 8.61 7.15
CA LEU A 146 -8.16 9.59 7.75
C LEU A 146 -8.65 11.03 7.59
N ARG A 147 -9.33 11.37 6.49
CA ARG A 147 -9.98 12.68 6.31
C ARG A 147 -11.13 12.87 7.30
N LEU A 148 -11.95 11.83 7.51
CA LEU A 148 -13.09 11.86 8.41
C LEU A 148 -12.69 11.84 9.89
N CYS A 149 -11.53 11.26 10.20
CA CYS A 149 -10.99 11.12 11.55
C CYS A 149 -9.45 11.24 11.52
N ARG A 150 -8.92 12.47 11.63
CA ARG A 150 -7.48 12.74 11.54
C ARG A 150 -6.69 12.07 12.68
N SER A 151 -7.28 11.98 13.87
CA SER A 151 -6.69 11.28 15.03
C SER A 151 -6.51 9.78 14.82
N ASP A 152 -7.10 9.21 13.76
CA ASP A 152 -6.97 7.82 13.34
C ASP A 152 -7.15 6.83 14.50
N ASN A 153 -8.32 6.91 15.16
CA ASN A 153 -8.64 6.04 16.30
C ASN A 153 -8.82 4.57 15.91
N MET A 154 -8.89 4.25 14.62
CA MET A 154 -8.96 2.89 14.10
C MET A 154 -7.60 2.34 13.64
N GLY A 155 -6.54 3.14 13.69
CA GLY A 155 -5.18 2.71 13.34
C GLY A 155 -5.00 2.41 11.85
N VAL A 156 -5.75 3.04 10.95
CA VAL A 156 -5.63 2.80 9.51
C VAL A 156 -4.35 3.38 8.93
N ARG A 157 -3.70 4.34 9.60
CA ARG A 157 -2.42 4.94 9.17
C ARG A 157 -1.32 3.89 9.00
N ASP A 158 -1.35 2.83 9.79
CA ASP A 158 -0.37 1.75 9.72
C ASP A 158 -0.56 0.84 8.49
N ILE A 159 -1.71 0.88 7.82
CA ILE A 159 -2.01 0.04 6.65
C ILE A 159 -1.72 0.78 5.35
N VAL A 160 -1.97 2.09 5.31
CA VAL A 160 -1.90 2.93 4.11
C VAL A 160 -0.55 2.86 3.38
N PRO A 161 0.63 2.95 4.04
CA PRO A 161 1.93 2.91 3.37
C PRO A 161 2.12 1.64 2.54
N TYR A 162 1.67 0.49 3.04
CA TYR A 162 1.82 -0.79 2.33
C TYR A 162 0.98 -0.84 1.05
N LEU A 163 -0.21 -0.23 1.03
CA LEU A 163 -1.04 -0.16 -0.17
C LEU A 163 -0.42 0.81 -1.19
N MET A 164 0.14 1.93 -0.74
CA MET A 164 0.86 2.87 -1.61
C MET A 164 2.05 2.17 -2.30
N LEU A 165 2.85 1.39 -1.55
CA LEU A 165 3.97 0.63 -2.12
C LEU A 165 3.51 -0.44 -3.12
N GLN A 166 2.37 -1.10 -2.88
CA GLN A 166 1.80 -2.06 -3.83
C GLN A 166 1.35 -1.41 -5.15
N LEU A 167 1.03 -0.12 -5.12
CA LEU A 167 0.60 0.69 -6.26
C LEU A 167 1.74 1.49 -6.89
N ASP A 168 2.98 1.26 -6.46
CA ASP A 168 4.17 2.03 -6.87
C ASP A 168 4.05 3.55 -6.60
N GLN A 169 3.20 3.94 -5.62
CA GLN A 169 3.08 5.30 -5.10
C GLN A 169 4.19 5.56 -4.08
N ASP A 170 5.43 5.42 -4.54
CA ASP A 170 6.62 5.37 -3.69
C ASP A 170 6.90 6.74 -3.04
N GLN A 171 6.75 7.83 -3.78
CA GLN A 171 6.94 9.19 -3.26
C GLN A 171 5.88 9.52 -2.21
N GLU A 172 4.61 9.24 -2.52
CA GLU A 172 3.49 9.51 -1.62
C GLU A 172 3.58 8.65 -0.34
N CYS A 173 4.06 7.42 -0.45
CA CYS A 173 4.35 6.57 0.71
C CYS A 173 5.38 7.22 1.64
N TYR A 174 6.49 7.70 1.06
CA TYR A 174 7.55 8.36 1.82
C TYR A 174 7.04 9.63 2.50
N ASP A 175 6.38 10.51 1.75
CA ASP A 175 5.81 11.77 2.25
C ASP A 175 4.79 11.53 3.37
N PHE A 176 3.93 10.53 3.20
CA PHE A 176 2.92 10.14 4.19
C PHE A 176 3.57 9.69 5.51
N VAL A 177 4.54 8.78 5.44
CA VAL A 177 5.23 8.29 6.64
C VAL A 177 6.02 9.42 7.29
N LYS A 178 6.74 10.23 6.50
CA LYS A 178 7.51 11.37 7.01
C LYS A 178 6.60 12.31 7.78
N TRP A 179 5.45 12.69 7.24
CA TRP A 179 4.50 13.57 7.91
C TRP A 179 4.06 13.02 9.28
N TYR A 180 3.68 11.74 9.35
CA TYR A 180 3.27 11.13 10.62
C TYR A 180 4.40 10.99 11.63
N GLN A 181 5.65 10.88 11.20
CA GLN A 181 6.82 10.70 12.07
C GLN A 181 7.51 12.03 12.42
N THR A 182 7.13 13.13 11.75
CA THR A 182 7.59 14.50 12.05
C THR A 182 6.45 15.35 12.60
N GLU A 183 5.68 16.02 11.73
CA GLU A 183 4.62 16.96 12.11
C GLU A 183 3.53 16.27 12.96
N GLY A 184 3.13 15.06 12.59
CA GLY A 184 2.14 14.26 13.34
C GLY A 184 2.60 13.76 14.71
N GLN A 185 3.89 13.91 15.05
CA GLN A 185 4.43 13.59 16.39
C GLN A 185 4.58 14.82 17.28
N ARG A 186 4.22 16.01 16.77
CA ARG A 186 4.30 17.22 17.57
C ARG A 186 3.26 17.17 18.70
N GLY A 187 3.72 17.40 19.94
CA GLY A 187 2.86 17.36 21.12
C GLY A 187 1.81 18.47 21.17
N ASP A 188 2.00 19.54 20.39
CA ASP A 188 1.08 20.67 20.25
C ASP A 188 0.12 20.54 19.05
N TYR A 189 0.17 19.44 18.29
CA TYR A 189 -0.70 19.26 17.12
C TYR A 189 -2.13 18.89 17.54
N ASP A 190 -3.10 19.75 17.19
CA ASP A 190 -4.52 19.49 17.43
C ASP A 190 -5.14 18.69 16.26
N TRP A 191 -5.41 17.42 16.51
CA TRP A 191 -6.05 16.54 15.53
C TRP A 191 -7.49 16.94 15.17
N GLY A 192 -8.15 17.73 16.01
CA GLY A 192 -9.49 18.27 15.76
C GLY A 192 -9.48 19.56 14.95
N ASP A 193 -8.37 20.29 14.88
CA ASP A 193 -8.31 21.53 14.11
C ASP A 193 -8.13 21.22 12.62
N MET A 194 -9.23 21.35 11.87
CA MET A 194 -9.25 21.10 10.44
C MET A 194 -8.51 22.16 9.61
N SER A 195 -8.20 23.32 10.19
CA SER A 195 -7.41 24.38 9.55
C SER A 195 -5.91 24.09 9.54
N LEU A 196 -5.43 23.21 10.43
CA LEU A 196 -4.03 22.82 10.46
C LEU A 196 -3.64 21.98 9.24
N PRO A 197 -2.40 22.12 8.73
CA PRO A 197 -1.89 21.31 7.64
C PRO A 197 -1.89 19.82 7.99
N PHE A 198 -2.43 19.00 7.09
CA PHE A 198 -2.55 17.56 7.27
C PHE A 198 -2.06 16.83 6.01
N LEU A 199 -1.09 15.92 6.16
CA LEU A 199 -0.47 15.19 5.04
C LEU A 199 -0.02 16.11 3.89
N ASN A 200 0.63 17.21 4.29
CA ASN A 200 1.02 18.30 3.40
C ASN A 200 2.52 18.29 3.02
N ILE A 201 3.29 17.30 3.48
CA ILE A 201 4.63 17.07 2.94
C ILE A 201 4.49 16.56 1.51
N ARG A 202 5.29 17.14 0.60
CA ARG A 202 5.35 16.78 -0.82
C ARG A 202 6.79 16.76 -1.27
N ASP A 203 7.14 15.76 -2.07
CA ASP A 203 8.46 15.63 -2.71
C ASP A 203 9.61 15.65 -1.70
N ALA A 204 9.40 15.09 -0.51
CA ALA A 204 10.50 14.91 0.43
C ALA A 204 11.54 13.95 -0.18
N SER A 205 12.81 14.23 0.09
CA SER A 205 13.91 13.48 -0.52
C SER A 205 13.94 12.06 0.03
N VAL A 206 13.48 11.09 -0.75
CA VAL A 206 13.54 9.66 -0.38
C VAL A 206 14.98 9.17 -0.17
N TRP A 207 15.94 9.89 -0.75
CA TRP A 207 17.38 9.65 -0.65
C TRP A 207 18.03 10.26 0.61
N GLU A 208 17.28 10.94 1.47
CA GLU A 208 17.82 11.45 2.73
C GLU A 208 17.91 10.34 3.81
N SER A 209 18.65 10.64 4.88
CA SER A 209 18.69 9.77 6.05
C SER A 209 17.29 9.58 6.65
N ALA A 210 16.99 8.37 7.11
CA ALA A 210 15.72 8.07 7.76
C ALA A 210 15.74 8.31 9.28
N ASP A 211 16.67 9.14 9.79
CA ASP A 211 16.86 9.43 11.21
C ASP A 211 15.59 9.95 11.91
N TYR A 212 14.66 10.55 11.17
CA TYR A 212 13.37 10.97 11.72
C TYR A 212 12.54 9.80 12.27
N LEU A 213 12.86 8.56 11.88
CA LEU A 213 12.26 7.33 12.41
C LEU A 213 12.90 6.86 13.72
N ASP A 214 14.08 7.36 14.09
CA ASP A 214 14.76 6.99 15.34
C ASP A 214 14.17 7.77 16.52
N ARG A 215 12.99 7.33 16.98
CA ARG A 215 12.24 7.96 18.06
C ARG A 215 11.73 6.95 19.07
N ARG A 216 11.55 7.43 20.31
CA ARG A 216 11.07 6.63 21.46
C ARG A 216 9.73 5.91 21.21
N PHE A 217 8.83 6.49 20.41
CA PHE A 217 7.49 5.95 20.12
C PHE A 217 7.27 5.75 18.61
N LEU A 218 8.21 5.09 17.95
CA LEU A 218 8.12 4.79 16.51
C LEU A 218 7.02 3.75 16.20
N SER A 219 6.41 3.87 15.02
CA SER A 219 5.53 2.82 14.46
C SER A 219 6.39 1.82 13.69
N ILE A 220 6.39 0.56 14.14
CA ILE A 220 7.09 -0.53 13.44
C ILE A 220 6.56 -0.70 12.00
N ASN A 221 5.28 -0.35 11.76
CA ASN A 221 4.67 -0.43 10.45
C ASN A 221 5.27 0.61 9.50
N HIS A 222 5.44 1.84 9.98
CA HIS A 222 6.06 2.91 9.22
C HIS A 222 7.54 2.62 8.94
N VAL A 223 8.28 2.13 9.93
CA VAL A 223 9.68 1.72 9.74
C VAL A 223 9.78 0.61 8.71
N SER A 224 8.93 -0.42 8.80
CA SER A 224 8.91 -1.52 7.84
C SER A 224 8.59 -1.03 6.42
N ALA A 225 7.64 -0.10 6.26
CA ALA A 225 7.30 0.47 4.96
C ALA A 225 8.47 1.27 4.35
N ILE A 226 9.12 2.15 5.12
CA ILE A 226 10.29 2.89 4.64
C ILE A 226 11.46 1.96 4.34
N HIS A 227 11.66 0.92 5.14
CA HIS A 227 12.71 -0.06 4.87
C HIS A 227 12.44 -0.84 3.58
N LEU A 228 11.20 -1.26 3.33
CA LEU A 228 10.82 -1.91 2.06
C LEU A 228 11.01 -0.98 0.86
N LEU A 229 10.69 0.31 1.01
CA LEU A 229 10.94 1.31 -0.03
C LEU A 229 12.45 1.48 -0.29
N LYS A 230 13.27 1.69 0.74
CA LYS A 230 14.73 1.81 0.60
C LYS A 230 15.35 0.55 -0.02
N LEU A 231 14.89 -0.64 0.36
CA LEU A 231 15.32 -1.90 -0.25
C LEU A 231 14.93 -1.99 -1.74
N LYS A 232 13.72 -1.54 -2.11
CA LYS A 232 13.29 -1.47 -3.52
C LYS A 232 14.24 -0.58 -4.34
N LEU A 233 14.58 0.60 -3.82
CA LEU A 233 15.50 1.54 -4.48
C LEU A 233 16.95 1.01 -4.56
N LEU A 234 17.45 0.38 -3.49
CA LEU A 234 18.77 -0.27 -3.48
C LEU A 234 18.87 -1.40 -4.51
N ILE A 235 17.81 -2.20 -4.66
CA ILE A 235 17.75 -3.25 -5.68
C ILE A 235 17.79 -2.64 -7.07
N ASP A 236 17.06 -1.55 -7.31
CA ASP A 236 17.08 -0.84 -8.61
C ASP A 236 18.48 -0.32 -8.95
N ILE A 237 19.18 0.32 -8.01
CA ILE A 237 20.56 0.79 -8.20
C ILE A 237 21.49 -0.37 -8.56
N ARG A 238 21.41 -1.48 -7.82
CA ARG A 238 22.26 -2.66 -8.08
C ARG A 238 21.96 -3.29 -9.44
N ASN A 239 20.69 -3.41 -9.80
CA ASN A 239 20.27 -3.90 -11.10
C ASN A 239 20.79 -3.01 -12.23
N LEU A 240 20.72 -1.69 -12.06
CA LEU A 240 21.23 -0.71 -13.02
C LEU A 240 22.75 -0.84 -13.20
N LYS A 241 23.51 -0.95 -12.11
CA LYS A 241 24.96 -1.21 -12.15
C LYS A 241 25.31 -2.53 -12.85
N ILE A 242 24.51 -3.58 -12.66
CA ILE A 242 24.69 -4.87 -13.34
C ILE A 242 24.41 -4.72 -14.84
N ALA A 243 23.31 -4.06 -15.22
CA ALA A 243 22.95 -3.83 -16.61
C ALA A 243 24.05 -3.07 -17.38
N ARG A 244 24.66 -2.06 -16.74
CA ARG A 244 25.76 -1.26 -17.31
C ARG A 244 27.08 -1.99 -17.50
N LYS A 245 27.32 -3.07 -16.76
CA LYS A 245 28.52 -3.91 -16.92
C LYS A 245 28.40 -4.90 -18.08
N ALA A 246 27.18 -5.15 -18.56
CA ALA A 246 26.87 -6.19 -19.52
C ALA A 246 26.48 -5.74 -20.94
N PRO A 247 26.62 -4.47 -21.41
CA PRO A 247 26.17 -4.14 -22.76
C PRO A 247 27.05 -4.88 -23.78
N PRO A 248 26.45 -5.66 -24.70
CA PRO A 248 27.18 -6.26 -25.80
C PRO A 248 27.87 -5.17 -26.62
N LYS A 249 29.05 -5.47 -27.17
CA LYS A 249 29.71 -4.56 -28.14
C LYS A 249 28.72 -4.27 -29.28
N ASN A 250 28.57 -3.00 -29.64
CA ASN A 250 27.72 -2.49 -30.74
C ASN A 250 26.20 -2.46 -30.50
N VAL A 251 25.73 -2.35 -29.25
CA VAL A 251 24.31 -2.07 -28.98
C VAL A 251 24.02 -0.57 -29.09
N PRO A 252 23.01 -0.15 -29.87
CA PRO A 252 22.56 1.25 -29.91
C PRO A 252 22.19 1.78 -28.51
N ASN A 253 22.51 3.05 -28.25
CA ASN A 253 22.23 3.69 -26.95
C ASN A 253 20.76 3.59 -26.53
N GLU A 254 19.83 3.67 -27.48
CA GLU A 254 18.39 3.51 -27.22
C GLU A 254 18.04 2.13 -26.63
N LEU A 255 18.69 1.07 -27.09
CA LEU A 255 18.49 -0.27 -26.54
C LEU A 255 19.12 -0.42 -25.15
N VAL A 256 20.24 0.25 -24.89
CA VAL A 256 20.84 0.30 -23.54
C VAL A 256 19.89 0.99 -22.56
N GLU A 257 19.35 2.15 -22.91
CA GLU A 257 18.38 2.88 -22.08
C GLU A 257 17.12 2.05 -21.81
N ASN A 258 16.59 1.34 -22.81
CA ASN A 258 15.47 0.43 -22.64
C ASN A 258 15.78 -0.73 -21.67
N ILE A 259 17.00 -1.27 -21.69
CA ILE A 259 17.43 -2.29 -20.73
C ILE A 259 17.50 -1.69 -19.33
N GLU A 260 18.11 -0.51 -19.17
CA GLU A 260 18.20 0.18 -17.88
C GLU A 260 16.81 0.47 -17.28
N LEU A 261 15.87 0.95 -18.10
CA LEU A 261 14.48 1.19 -17.70
C LEU A 261 13.72 -0.11 -17.37
N ALA A 262 14.07 -1.24 -17.99
CA ALA A 262 13.41 -2.51 -17.74
C ALA A 262 13.86 -3.20 -16.43
N VAL A 263 15.04 -2.83 -15.90
CA VAL A 263 15.59 -3.45 -14.68
C VAL A 263 15.24 -2.70 -13.39
N ILE A 264 14.71 -1.48 -13.51
CA ILE A 264 14.19 -0.69 -12.38
C ILE A 264 12.72 -1.02 -12.10
N ARG A 265 12.32 -0.92 -10.83
CA ARG A 265 10.96 -1.21 -10.36
C ARG A 265 10.25 0.03 -9.85
N SER A 266 10.96 0.92 -9.17
CA SER A 266 10.39 2.15 -8.65
C SER A 266 10.29 3.22 -9.73
N PRO A 267 9.17 3.94 -9.84
CA PRO A 267 9.10 5.15 -10.65
C PRO A 267 10.16 6.21 -10.27
N LEU A 268 10.56 6.27 -8.99
CA LEU A 268 11.61 7.18 -8.51
C LEU A 268 12.99 6.85 -9.09
N SER A 269 13.25 5.57 -9.35
CA SER A 269 14.52 5.09 -9.91
C SER A 269 14.71 5.48 -11.38
N ILE A 270 13.67 5.95 -12.09
CA ILE A 270 13.79 6.42 -13.49
C ILE A 270 14.82 7.54 -13.60
N ALA A 271 14.87 8.45 -12.60
CA ALA A 271 15.84 9.53 -12.59
C ALA A 271 17.30 9.03 -12.47
N LEU A 272 17.52 7.84 -11.90
CA LEU A 272 18.85 7.26 -11.70
C LEU A 272 19.49 6.77 -13.01
N VAL A 273 18.70 6.47 -14.03
CA VAL A 273 19.20 6.10 -15.38
C VAL A 273 20.08 7.22 -15.95
N LYS A 274 19.82 8.48 -15.59
CA LYS A 274 20.61 9.63 -16.04
C LYS A 274 21.90 9.84 -15.26
N GLN A 275 22.08 9.17 -14.11
CA GLN A 275 23.25 9.33 -13.26
C GLN A 275 24.43 8.50 -13.76
N ASN A 276 25.65 8.98 -13.50
CA ASN A 276 26.89 8.23 -13.75
C ASN A 276 27.19 7.21 -12.62
N GLU A 277 28.23 6.39 -12.78
CA GLU A 277 28.56 5.34 -11.80
C GLU A 277 28.96 5.88 -10.42
N GLU A 278 29.64 7.02 -10.36
CA GLU A 278 30.04 7.67 -9.09
C GLU A 278 28.83 8.22 -8.33
N GLU A 279 27.89 8.85 -9.04
CA GLU A 279 26.63 9.34 -8.50
C GLU A 279 25.75 8.20 -7.95
N LEU A 280 25.68 7.07 -8.66
CA LEU A 280 24.97 5.87 -8.20
C LEU A 280 25.60 5.28 -6.95
N LEU A 281 26.94 5.22 -6.86
CA LEU A 281 27.64 4.73 -5.67
C LEU A 281 27.31 5.59 -4.44
N ARG A 282 27.36 6.92 -4.59
CA ARG A 282 26.99 7.84 -3.51
C ARG A 282 25.53 7.66 -3.05
N THR A 283 24.63 7.45 -4.01
CA THR A 283 23.22 7.23 -3.72
C THR A 283 23.01 5.88 -3.02
N GLU A 284 23.72 4.84 -3.44
CA GLU A 284 23.71 3.52 -2.76
C GLU A 284 24.19 3.64 -1.32
N ASP A 285 25.31 4.33 -1.08
CA ASP A 285 25.85 4.53 0.26
C ASP A 285 24.86 5.28 1.16
N THR A 286 24.21 6.33 0.65
CA THR A 286 23.21 7.11 1.41
C THR A 286 21.96 6.28 1.78
N LEU A 287 21.66 5.21 1.04
CA LEU A 287 20.53 4.33 1.37
C LEU A 287 20.90 3.20 2.32
N LEU A 288 22.19 2.85 2.43
CA LEU A 288 22.70 1.83 3.35
C LEU A 288 22.89 2.35 4.78
N TYR A 289 23.07 3.66 4.93
CA TYR A 289 23.26 4.37 6.20
C TYR A 289 22.05 5.26 6.51
#